data_AF-A0AA97LC89-F1
#
_entry.id   AF-A0AA97LC89-F1
#
_cell.length_a   1.000
_cell.length_b   1.000
_cell.length_c   1.000
_cell.angle_alpha   90.00
_cell.angle_beta   90.00
_cell.angle_gamma   90.00
#
_symmetry.space_group_name_H-M   'P 1'
#
loop_
_entity.id
_entity.type
_entity.pdbx_description
1 polymer ?
#
loop_
_entity_poly.entity_id
_entity_poly.type
_entity_poly.pdbx_seq_one_letter_code
_entity_poly.pdbx_strand_id
1 'polypeptide(L)'
;MVGRQVVQQQATRQARLLMLLLALMGVQENQASRACGQPPISLNRIVKGQDTVPGEFPWQISLQLNKRHVCGGSLISEDWVVTAAHCFYQFRDLSQYRVLLGVTQLSNPGPQACCLEVKQVIVNPTYAGQTTSGDIALVQLSKRVQYSDLILPICLPDVSVKFPPGKLCWVTGWGNLRHSVHLPSPQTLQKLQVPIIDSKRCSELYRTNMGDGLTPRIIKDDMICAGFAEGRRDACKGDSGGPMVCFVGHSWVLAGIVSWGEGCAIKNRPGVYSRLTYYQNWIQSHIPDMKFIKDSNGRELRDWQPDTKGQKGPGVHLSGCASSLIANLFMFLVCLLILM
;
A
#
# COMPACT_ATOMS: atom_id res chain seq x y z
N MET A 1 10.15 -49.69 50.65
CA MET A 1 10.59 -49.27 49.29
C MET A 1 9.49 -49.34 48.22
N VAL A 2 8.28 -49.85 48.49
CA VAL A 2 7.22 -50.05 47.49
C VAL A 2 6.39 -48.77 47.19
N GLY A 3 6.21 -47.87 48.17
CA GLY A 3 5.36 -46.67 48.00
C GLY A 3 5.89 -45.60 47.04
N ARG A 4 7.22 -45.47 46.87
CA ARG A 4 7.81 -44.49 45.93
C ARG A 4 7.62 -44.89 44.46
N GLN A 5 7.60 -46.18 44.15
CA GLN A 5 7.42 -46.67 42.77
C GLN A 5 5.99 -46.46 42.26
N VAL A 6 4.98 -46.60 43.13
CA VAL A 6 3.57 -46.41 42.77
C VAL A 6 3.27 -44.93 42.47
N VAL A 7 3.77 -44.01 43.31
CA VAL A 7 3.61 -42.56 43.11
C VAL A 7 4.27 -42.10 41.80
N GLN A 8 5.43 -42.67 41.45
CA GLN A 8 6.17 -42.32 40.24
C GLN A 8 5.51 -42.86 38.96
N GLN A 9 4.86 -44.04 39.02
CA GLN A 9 4.04 -44.58 37.93
C GLN A 9 2.75 -43.78 37.70
N GLN A 10 2.13 -43.28 38.77
CA GLN A 10 0.91 -42.46 38.68
C GLN A 10 1.21 -41.08 38.07
N ALA A 11 2.31 -40.45 38.48
CA ALA A 11 2.78 -39.18 37.92
C ALA A 11 3.14 -39.29 36.43
N THR A 12 3.78 -40.39 36.00
CA THR A 12 4.12 -40.61 34.58
C THR A 12 2.90 -40.89 33.71
N ARG A 13 1.86 -41.56 34.25
CA ARG A 13 0.58 -41.74 33.54
C ARG A 13 -0.19 -40.42 33.38
N GLN A 14 -0.22 -39.58 34.41
CA GLN A 14 -0.84 -38.25 34.33
C GLN A 14 -0.10 -37.33 33.36
N ALA A 15 1.24 -37.34 33.36
CA ALA A 15 2.04 -36.55 32.41
C ALA A 15 1.81 -37.00 30.95
N ARG A 16 1.70 -38.31 30.70
CA ARG A 16 1.40 -38.84 29.35
C ARG A 16 -0.02 -38.49 28.89
N LEU A 17 -1.00 -38.53 29.79
CA LEU A 17 -2.37 -38.14 29.48
C LEU A 17 -2.47 -36.64 29.19
N LEU A 18 -1.74 -35.80 29.93
CA LEU A 18 -1.66 -34.36 29.70
C LEU A 18 -0.99 -34.03 28.35
N MET A 19 0.08 -34.74 27.98
CA MET A 19 0.74 -34.60 26.68
C MET A 19 -0.14 -35.07 25.51
N LEU A 20 -0.92 -36.15 25.69
CA LEU A 20 -1.91 -36.58 24.70
C LEU A 20 -3.09 -35.60 24.59
N LEU A 21 -3.54 -35.01 25.70
CA LEU A 21 -4.58 -33.97 25.71
C LEU A 21 -4.08 -32.68 25.05
N LEU A 22 -2.82 -32.30 25.23
CA LEU A 22 -2.18 -31.18 24.52
C LEU A 22 -1.96 -31.46 23.03
N ALA A 23 -1.80 -32.73 22.63
CA ALA A 23 -1.73 -33.13 21.23
C ALA A 23 -3.12 -33.25 20.55
N LEU A 24 -4.16 -33.61 21.32
CA LEU A 24 -5.56 -33.67 20.88
C LEU A 24 -6.23 -32.29 20.85
N MET A 25 -5.84 -31.39 21.76
CA MET A 25 -6.03 -29.95 21.61
C MET A 25 -5.00 -29.46 20.59
N GLY A 26 -5.17 -29.86 19.33
CA GLY A 26 -4.37 -29.32 18.24
C GLY A 26 -4.30 -27.82 18.43
N VAL A 27 -3.11 -27.31 18.75
CA VAL A 27 -2.82 -25.90 18.62
C VAL A 27 -2.85 -25.67 17.12
N GLN A 28 -4.06 -25.50 16.58
CA GLN A 28 -4.24 -24.71 15.38
C GLN A 28 -3.64 -23.37 15.79
N GLU A 29 -2.39 -23.14 15.39
CA GLU A 29 -1.94 -21.80 15.11
C GLU A 29 -3.07 -21.21 14.29
N ASN A 30 -3.84 -20.34 14.94
CA ASN A 30 -4.84 -19.56 14.29
C ASN A 30 -4.00 -18.65 13.40
N GLN A 31 -3.65 -19.12 12.19
CA GLN A 31 -3.26 -18.27 11.08
C GLN A 31 -4.52 -17.46 10.76
N ALA A 32 -4.87 -16.55 11.66
CA ALA A 32 -5.71 -15.42 11.33
C ALA A 32 -4.99 -14.80 10.15
N SER A 33 -5.59 -14.97 8.97
CA SER A 33 -5.12 -14.38 7.73
C SER A 33 -4.80 -12.93 8.06
N ARG A 34 -3.50 -12.58 8.04
CA ARG A 34 -3.10 -11.22 8.36
C ARG A 34 -3.66 -10.34 7.26
N ALA A 35 -4.56 -9.44 7.63
CA ALA A 35 -5.21 -8.55 6.68
C ALA A 35 -4.15 -7.69 5.96
N CYS A 36 -4.38 -7.39 4.69
CA CYS A 36 -3.51 -6.51 3.92
C CYS A 36 -3.39 -5.12 4.57
N GLY A 37 -2.27 -4.44 4.34
CA GLY A 37 -2.11 -3.03 4.72
C GLY A 37 -2.12 -2.76 6.22
N GLN A 38 -1.85 -3.77 7.05
CA GLN A 38 -1.80 -3.69 8.51
C GLN A 38 -0.39 -4.02 9.02
N PRO A 39 0.58 -3.09 8.94
CA PRO A 39 1.92 -3.33 9.47
C PRO A 39 1.88 -3.42 11.01
N PRO A 40 2.78 -4.21 11.62
CA PRO A 40 2.85 -4.33 13.09
C PRO A 40 3.32 -3.03 13.76
N ILE A 41 3.94 -2.12 13.01
CA ILE A 41 4.45 -0.82 13.48
C ILE A 41 3.63 0.30 12.85
N SER A 42 3.20 1.27 13.67
CA SER A 42 2.46 2.45 13.19
C SER A 42 3.37 3.40 12.39
N LEU A 43 2.92 3.82 11.20
CA LEU A 43 3.66 4.72 10.30
C LEU A 43 3.65 6.20 10.72
N ASN A 44 3.10 6.55 11.89
CA ASN A 44 2.82 7.95 12.27
C ASN A 44 4.03 8.74 12.80
N ARG A 45 5.23 8.16 12.90
CA ARG A 45 6.42 8.89 13.37
C ARG A 45 7.08 9.65 12.20
N ILE A 46 6.58 10.84 11.91
CA ILE A 46 7.08 11.72 10.84
C ILE A 46 8.43 12.33 11.22
N VAL A 47 9.46 12.08 10.42
CA VAL A 47 10.60 12.99 10.25
C VAL A 47 10.98 13.02 8.77
N LYS A 48 11.35 14.21 8.28
CA LYS A 48 11.76 14.50 6.89
C LYS A 48 12.78 13.48 6.39
N GLY A 49 12.41 12.58 5.47
CA GLY A 49 13.32 11.68 4.73
C GLY A 49 14.29 10.92 5.62
N GLN A 50 13.88 9.77 6.14
CA GLN A 50 14.70 8.97 7.05
C GLN A 50 14.65 7.49 6.68
N ASP A 51 15.69 6.78 7.11
CA ASP A 51 15.74 5.33 7.20
C ASP A 51 14.42 4.78 7.77
N THR A 52 13.87 3.78 7.09
CA THR A 52 12.76 2.98 7.64
C THR A 52 13.27 2.06 8.74
N VAL A 53 12.37 1.64 9.62
CA VAL A 53 12.64 0.54 10.56
C VAL A 53 12.14 -0.81 10.01
N PRO A 54 12.71 -1.95 10.44
CA PRO A 54 12.20 -3.27 10.05
C PRO A 54 10.72 -3.43 10.34
N GLY A 55 9.96 -3.95 9.38
CA GLY A 55 8.51 -4.21 9.51
C GLY A 55 7.63 -2.97 9.32
N GLU A 56 8.21 -1.79 9.05
CA GLU A 56 7.43 -0.58 8.79
C GLU A 56 6.66 -0.68 7.47
N PHE A 57 7.31 -1.13 6.38
CA PHE A 57 6.68 -1.32 5.06
C PHE A 57 6.81 -2.79 4.60
N PRO A 58 6.08 -3.73 5.23
CA PRO A 58 6.28 -5.17 5.07
C PRO A 58 5.87 -5.72 3.68
N TRP A 59 5.22 -4.90 2.85
CA TRP A 59 4.91 -5.20 1.46
C TRP A 59 6.01 -4.79 0.48
N GLN A 60 6.98 -3.97 0.91
CA GLN A 60 8.07 -3.53 0.06
C GLN A 60 8.91 -4.73 -0.39
N ILE A 61 9.12 -4.85 -1.69
CA ILE A 61 10.06 -5.82 -2.24
C ILE A 61 11.21 -5.13 -2.97
N SER A 62 12.34 -5.82 -3.06
CA SER A 62 13.43 -5.49 -3.96
C SER A 62 13.38 -6.47 -5.13
N LEU A 63 13.00 -5.99 -6.32
CA LEU A 63 13.17 -6.73 -7.56
C LEU A 63 14.65 -6.68 -7.95
N GLN A 64 15.24 -7.85 -8.15
CA GLN A 64 16.66 -7.97 -8.44
C GLN A 64 16.89 -8.67 -9.77
N LEU A 65 17.85 -8.15 -10.54
CA LEU A 65 18.38 -8.78 -11.75
C LEU A 65 19.84 -9.14 -11.48
N ASN A 66 20.22 -10.40 -11.72
CA ASN A 66 21.58 -10.89 -11.45
C ASN A 66 22.06 -10.55 -10.02
N LYS A 67 21.17 -10.77 -9.05
CA LYS A 67 21.37 -10.50 -7.61
C LYS A 67 21.55 -9.03 -7.21
N ARG A 68 21.34 -8.09 -8.13
CA ARG A 68 21.42 -6.64 -7.87
C ARG A 68 20.04 -6.01 -7.91
N HIS A 69 19.76 -5.12 -6.98
CA HIS A 69 18.53 -4.33 -6.98
C HIS A 69 18.40 -3.51 -8.27
N VAL A 70 17.24 -3.59 -8.91
CA VAL A 70 16.92 -2.82 -10.14
C VAL A 70 15.64 -2.01 -10.01
N CYS A 71 14.66 -2.51 -9.25
CA CYS A 71 13.39 -1.84 -8.99
C CYS A 71 12.82 -2.24 -7.62
N GLY A 72 11.90 -1.43 -7.12
CA GLY A 72 10.97 -1.81 -6.08
C GLY A 72 9.77 -2.62 -6.60
N GLY A 73 8.82 -2.83 -5.70
CA GLY A 73 7.55 -3.49 -5.96
C GLY A 73 6.73 -3.59 -4.68
N SER A 74 5.51 -4.09 -4.81
CA SER A 74 4.62 -4.34 -3.66
C SER A 74 4.10 -5.76 -3.69
N LEU A 75 4.23 -6.49 -2.58
CA LEU A 75 3.54 -7.75 -2.37
C LEU A 75 2.03 -7.51 -2.23
N ILE A 76 1.21 -8.17 -3.04
CA ILE A 76 -0.26 -8.00 -3.05
C ILE A 76 -1.03 -9.28 -2.68
N SER A 77 -0.37 -10.44 -2.72
CA SER A 77 -0.86 -11.72 -2.18
C SER A 77 0.33 -12.57 -1.70
N GLU A 78 0.10 -13.83 -1.35
CA GLU A 78 1.17 -14.77 -0.97
C GLU A 78 2.14 -15.07 -2.13
N ASP A 79 1.73 -14.91 -3.38
CA ASP A 79 2.51 -15.29 -4.56
C ASP A 79 2.48 -14.25 -5.68
N TRP A 80 1.88 -13.08 -5.46
CA TRP A 80 1.83 -12.00 -6.44
C TRP A 80 2.44 -10.71 -5.93
N VAL A 81 3.27 -10.12 -6.80
CA VAL A 81 3.84 -8.78 -6.65
C VAL A 81 3.34 -7.91 -7.79
N VAL A 82 3.09 -6.63 -7.51
CA VAL A 82 2.89 -5.59 -8.52
C VAL A 82 4.08 -4.63 -8.55
N THR A 83 4.51 -4.25 -9.75
CA THR A 83 5.62 -3.32 -9.99
C THR A 83 5.39 -2.57 -11.32
N ALA A 84 6.37 -1.80 -11.79
CA ALA A 84 6.28 -1.07 -13.05
C ALA A 84 6.67 -1.97 -14.24
N ALA A 85 6.02 -1.77 -15.40
CA ALA A 85 6.33 -2.52 -16.62
C ALA A 85 7.76 -2.25 -17.11
N HIS A 86 8.22 -1.00 -16.99
CA HIS A 86 9.55 -0.61 -17.45
C HIS A 86 10.70 -1.32 -16.70
N CYS A 87 10.44 -1.92 -15.53
CA CYS A 87 11.41 -2.74 -14.82
C CYS A 87 11.81 -4.01 -15.60
N PHE A 88 11.03 -4.37 -16.61
CA PHE A 88 11.25 -5.53 -17.47
C PHE A 88 11.58 -5.15 -18.92
N TYR A 89 11.92 -3.90 -19.23
CA TYR A 89 12.15 -3.42 -20.60
C TYR A 89 13.13 -4.25 -21.43
N GLN A 90 14.07 -4.96 -20.78
CA GLN A 90 15.07 -5.78 -21.44
C GLN A 90 14.67 -7.26 -21.63
N PHE A 91 13.50 -7.70 -21.13
CA PHE A 91 13.03 -9.09 -21.07
C PHE A 91 14.11 -10.13 -21.37
N ARG A 92 15.07 -10.21 -20.44
CA ARG A 92 16.11 -11.23 -20.43
C ARG A 92 15.49 -12.53 -19.93
N ASP A 93 16.30 -13.56 -19.88
CA ASP A 93 15.97 -14.80 -19.18
C ASP A 93 15.41 -14.51 -17.77
N LEU A 94 14.16 -14.94 -17.52
CA LEU A 94 13.46 -14.76 -16.24
C LEU A 94 14.22 -15.41 -15.08
N SER A 95 15.08 -16.41 -15.35
CA SER A 95 15.95 -17.03 -14.35
C SER A 95 16.90 -16.05 -13.66
N GLN A 96 17.18 -14.91 -14.30
CA GLN A 96 18.03 -13.85 -13.74
C GLN A 96 17.29 -12.95 -12.75
N TYR A 97 15.95 -12.98 -12.76
CA TYR A 97 15.12 -12.19 -11.88
C TYR A 97 14.78 -12.94 -10.59
N ARG A 98 14.85 -12.21 -9.47
CA ARG A 98 14.40 -12.68 -8.16
C ARG A 98 13.76 -11.56 -7.36
N VAL A 99 12.88 -11.91 -6.44
CA VAL A 99 12.21 -10.99 -5.52
C VAL A 99 12.75 -11.22 -4.12
N LEU A 100 13.28 -10.17 -3.50
CA LEU A 100 13.72 -10.16 -2.11
C LEU A 100 12.69 -9.42 -1.25
N LEU A 101 12.19 -10.09 -0.20
CA LEU A 101 11.15 -9.63 0.72
C LEU A 101 11.66 -9.65 2.17
N GLY A 102 11.00 -8.89 3.04
CA GLY A 102 11.29 -8.90 4.48
C GLY A 102 12.63 -8.27 4.85
N VAL A 103 13.13 -7.34 4.04
CA VAL A 103 14.43 -6.70 4.21
C VAL A 103 14.30 -5.20 4.37
N THR A 104 15.13 -4.63 5.23
CA THR A 104 15.31 -3.17 5.35
C THR A 104 16.63 -2.73 4.72
N GLN A 105 17.68 -3.53 4.82
CA GLN A 105 19.01 -3.23 4.27
C GLN A 105 19.35 -4.23 3.16
N LEU A 106 19.72 -3.75 1.97
CA LEU A 106 20.03 -4.64 0.84
C LEU A 106 21.36 -5.39 1.03
N SER A 107 22.36 -4.73 1.63
CA SER A 107 23.67 -5.34 1.88
C SER A 107 23.69 -6.24 3.12
N ASN A 108 22.67 -6.12 3.98
CA ASN A 108 22.53 -6.92 5.20
C ASN A 108 21.06 -7.33 5.42
N PRO A 109 20.55 -8.26 4.59
CA PRO A 109 19.12 -8.59 4.55
C PRO A 109 18.60 -9.26 5.83
N GLY A 110 19.48 -9.86 6.65
CA GLY A 110 19.11 -10.53 7.89
C GLY A 110 18.50 -11.93 7.67
N PRO A 111 18.28 -12.70 8.75
CA PRO A 111 17.88 -14.11 8.68
C PRO A 111 16.41 -14.33 8.29
N GLN A 112 15.55 -13.31 8.44
CA GLN A 112 14.13 -13.37 8.09
C GLN A 112 13.84 -12.97 6.64
N ALA A 113 14.88 -12.59 5.89
CA ALA A 113 14.76 -12.26 4.47
C ALA A 113 14.29 -13.47 3.66
N CYS A 114 13.32 -13.24 2.78
CA CYS A 114 12.84 -14.26 1.86
C CYS A 114 13.24 -13.89 0.44
N CYS A 115 13.95 -14.78 -0.26
CA CYS A 115 14.33 -14.57 -1.65
C CYS A 115 13.67 -15.65 -2.52
N LEU A 116 12.82 -15.23 -3.46
CA LEU A 116 12.04 -16.12 -4.31
C LEU A 116 12.33 -15.84 -5.79
N GLU A 117 12.30 -16.89 -6.60
CA GLU A 117 12.42 -16.79 -8.05
C GLU A 117 11.11 -16.28 -8.68
N VAL A 118 11.22 -15.74 -9.89
CA VAL A 118 10.07 -15.30 -10.66
C VAL A 118 9.57 -16.45 -11.55
N LYS A 119 8.30 -16.83 -11.38
CA LYS A 119 7.64 -17.84 -12.21
C LYS A 119 7.15 -17.28 -13.53
N GLN A 120 6.50 -16.13 -13.48
CA GLN A 120 6.00 -15.43 -14.66
C GLN A 120 5.93 -13.92 -14.42
N VAL A 121 5.99 -13.17 -15.52
CA VAL A 121 5.80 -11.72 -15.54
C VAL A 121 4.71 -11.40 -16.58
N ILE A 122 3.73 -10.62 -16.17
CA ILE A 122 2.64 -10.16 -17.03
C ILE A 122 2.74 -8.64 -17.10
N VAL A 123 3.18 -8.13 -18.25
CA VAL A 123 3.25 -6.70 -18.54
C VAL A 123 1.93 -6.24 -19.11
N ASN A 124 1.48 -5.05 -18.74
CA ASN A 124 0.32 -4.47 -19.37
C ASN A 124 0.57 -4.24 -20.87
N PRO A 125 -0.30 -4.75 -21.77
CA PRO A 125 -0.07 -4.69 -23.20
C PRO A 125 -0.12 -3.28 -23.79
N THR A 126 -0.62 -2.29 -23.05
CA THR A 126 -0.65 -0.88 -23.49
C THR A 126 0.66 -0.13 -23.23
N TYR A 127 1.61 -0.76 -22.53
CA TYR A 127 2.91 -0.18 -22.26
C TYR A 127 3.76 -0.08 -23.52
N ALA A 128 4.16 1.13 -23.89
CA ALA A 128 4.93 1.42 -25.11
C ALA A 128 6.24 2.19 -24.83
N GLY A 129 6.62 2.36 -23.57
CA GLY A 129 7.83 3.10 -23.19
C GLY A 129 7.63 4.09 -22.05
N GLN A 130 8.71 4.76 -21.68
CA GLN A 130 8.67 5.77 -20.62
C GLN A 130 7.67 6.88 -20.97
N THR A 131 6.93 7.36 -19.96
CA THR A 131 5.87 8.39 -20.08
C THR A 131 4.63 7.94 -20.87
N THR A 132 4.56 6.68 -21.30
CA THR A 132 3.36 6.11 -21.93
C THR A 132 2.41 5.53 -20.89
N SER A 133 1.21 5.14 -21.32
CA SER A 133 0.27 4.46 -20.42
C SER A 133 0.74 3.03 -20.17
N GLY A 134 0.14 2.34 -19.22
CA GLY A 134 0.36 0.91 -19.04
C GLY A 134 1.60 0.57 -18.23
N ASP A 135 2.23 1.51 -17.51
CA ASP A 135 3.47 1.21 -16.78
C ASP A 135 3.22 0.43 -15.47
N ILE A 136 2.73 -0.80 -15.62
CA ILE A 136 2.39 -1.74 -14.57
C ILE A 136 2.66 -3.16 -15.04
N ALA A 137 3.20 -3.99 -14.15
CA ALA A 137 3.41 -5.41 -14.36
C ALA A 137 3.04 -6.21 -13.11
N LEU A 138 2.52 -7.42 -13.32
CA LEU A 138 2.33 -8.43 -12.29
C LEU A 138 3.46 -9.45 -12.37
N VAL A 139 3.96 -9.87 -11.21
CA VAL A 139 5.04 -10.84 -11.08
C VAL A 139 4.52 -11.96 -10.19
N GLN A 140 4.41 -13.18 -10.74
CA GLN A 140 4.10 -14.34 -9.92
C GLN A 140 5.39 -14.95 -9.38
N LEU A 141 5.42 -15.20 -8.08
CA LEU A 141 6.51 -15.85 -7.38
C LEU A 141 6.48 -17.37 -7.64
N SER A 142 7.65 -18.03 -7.64
CA SER A 142 7.73 -19.49 -7.82
C SER A 142 7.13 -20.30 -6.67
N LYS A 143 7.00 -19.69 -5.49
CA LYS A 143 6.39 -20.27 -4.29
C LYS A 143 5.60 -19.20 -3.54
N ARG A 144 4.60 -19.64 -2.78
CA ARG A 144 3.91 -18.78 -1.81
C ARG A 144 4.87 -18.38 -0.69
N VAL A 145 4.87 -17.10 -0.33
CA VAL A 145 5.59 -16.57 0.81
C VAL A 145 4.79 -16.80 2.09
N GLN A 146 5.48 -17.10 3.17
CA GLN A 146 4.87 -17.14 4.50
C GLN A 146 4.85 -15.73 5.08
N TYR A 147 3.67 -15.29 5.51
CA TYR A 147 3.54 -13.99 6.16
C TYR A 147 4.23 -13.97 7.52
N SER A 148 4.81 -12.82 7.83
CA SER A 148 5.51 -12.53 9.08
C SER A 148 5.35 -11.05 9.43
N ASP A 149 5.96 -10.60 10.52
CA ASP A 149 5.97 -9.16 10.87
C ASP A 149 6.74 -8.31 9.84
N LEU A 150 7.57 -8.94 8.99
CA LEU A 150 8.36 -8.27 7.96
C LEU A 150 7.82 -8.48 6.55
N ILE A 151 6.88 -9.42 6.36
CA ILE A 151 6.34 -9.78 5.06
C ILE A 151 4.82 -9.84 5.16
N LEU A 152 4.14 -8.81 4.64
CA LEU A 152 2.69 -8.71 4.60
C LEU A 152 2.25 -8.04 3.30
N PRO A 153 1.07 -8.38 2.75
CA PRO A 153 0.59 -7.77 1.52
C PRO A 153 0.08 -6.34 1.77
N ILE A 154 0.17 -5.47 0.76
CA ILE A 154 -0.54 -4.18 0.73
C ILE A 154 -1.95 -4.36 0.19
N CYS A 155 -2.91 -3.55 0.65
CA CYS A 155 -4.24 -3.58 0.07
C CYS A 155 -4.30 -2.87 -1.29
N LEU A 156 -5.12 -3.39 -2.20
CA LEU A 156 -5.43 -2.73 -3.47
C LEU A 156 -6.74 -1.94 -3.38
N PRO A 157 -6.82 -0.74 -3.99
CA PRO A 157 -8.03 0.07 -4.01
C PRO A 157 -9.01 -0.39 -5.08
N ASP A 158 -10.30 -0.34 -4.77
CA ASP A 158 -11.37 -0.38 -5.76
C ASP A 158 -11.52 1.00 -6.47
N VAL A 159 -12.11 1.04 -7.67
CA VAL A 159 -12.41 2.22 -8.52
C VAL A 159 -13.16 3.33 -7.76
N SER A 160 -13.94 2.96 -6.74
CA SER A 160 -14.65 3.87 -5.84
C SER A 160 -13.72 4.67 -4.93
N VAL A 161 -12.56 4.14 -4.55
CA VAL A 161 -11.61 4.80 -3.65
C VAL A 161 -11.05 6.04 -4.32
N LYS A 162 -11.08 7.17 -3.61
CA LYS A 162 -10.51 8.44 -4.08
C LYS A 162 -9.29 8.82 -3.27
N PHE A 163 -8.26 9.30 -3.98
CA PHE A 163 -7.07 9.92 -3.41
C PHE A 163 -7.10 11.41 -3.77
N PRO A 164 -7.76 12.27 -2.97
CA PRO A 164 -7.89 13.68 -3.30
C PRO A 164 -6.54 14.41 -3.25
N PRO A 165 -6.37 15.51 -4.01
CA PRO A 165 -5.19 16.37 -3.92
C PRO A 165 -4.90 16.80 -2.47
N GLY A 166 -3.63 16.87 -2.11
CA GLY A 166 -3.18 17.18 -0.75
C GLY A 166 -3.17 15.99 0.21
N LYS A 167 -3.83 14.86 -0.12
CA LYS A 167 -3.73 13.65 0.71
C LYS A 167 -2.27 13.21 0.81
N LEU A 168 -1.80 13.03 2.03
CA LEU A 168 -0.43 12.59 2.30
C LEU A 168 -0.30 11.08 2.16
N CYS A 169 0.70 10.66 1.41
CA CYS A 169 1.02 9.27 1.12
C CYS A 169 2.51 9.03 1.34
N TRP A 170 2.90 7.78 1.63
CA TRP A 170 4.29 7.37 1.79
C TRP A 170 4.79 6.72 0.51
N VAL A 171 5.99 7.10 0.10
CA VAL A 171 6.76 6.45 -0.95
C VAL A 171 8.00 5.85 -0.31
N THR A 172 8.33 4.62 -0.70
CA THR A 172 9.50 3.90 -0.17
C THR A 172 10.32 3.26 -1.27
N GLY A 173 11.63 3.18 -1.04
CA GLY A 173 12.55 2.52 -1.96
C GLY A 173 14.02 2.66 -1.57
N TRP A 174 14.86 1.99 -2.36
CA TRP A 174 16.33 1.99 -2.22
C TRP A 174 17.01 2.76 -3.36
N GLY A 175 16.23 3.56 -4.09
CA GLY A 175 16.73 4.41 -5.16
C GLY A 175 17.66 5.49 -4.65
N ASN A 176 18.32 6.15 -5.60
CA ASN A 176 19.33 7.15 -5.33
C ASN A 176 18.80 8.29 -4.43
N LEU A 177 19.62 8.80 -3.51
CA LEU A 177 19.25 9.92 -2.65
C LEU A 177 19.04 11.21 -3.46
N ARG A 178 19.78 11.35 -4.57
CA ARG A 178 19.70 12.44 -5.57
C ARG A 178 20.16 11.91 -6.91
N HIS A 179 20.02 12.71 -7.97
CA HIS A 179 20.58 12.35 -9.27
C HIS A 179 22.07 11.97 -9.15
N SER A 180 22.41 10.76 -9.59
CA SER A 180 23.77 10.15 -9.51
C SER A 180 24.35 9.96 -8.09
N VAL A 181 23.57 10.12 -7.02
CA VAL A 181 24.03 9.87 -5.64
C VAL A 181 23.35 8.60 -5.12
N HIS A 182 24.08 7.48 -5.18
CA HIS A 182 23.58 6.18 -4.72
C HIS A 182 23.41 6.14 -3.20
N LEU A 183 22.53 5.26 -2.73
CA LEU A 183 22.45 4.96 -1.30
C LEU A 183 23.78 4.36 -0.82
N PRO A 184 24.36 4.88 0.28
CA PRO A 184 25.54 4.27 0.87
C PRO A 184 25.20 2.88 1.44
N SER A 185 26.20 2.01 1.51
CA SER A 185 26.10 0.76 2.29
C SER A 185 25.67 1.08 3.74
N PRO A 186 24.72 0.33 4.34
CA PRO A 186 24.20 -0.97 3.92
C PRO A 186 22.94 -0.90 3.03
N GLN A 187 22.66 0.27 2.45
CA GLN A 187 21.48 0.57 1.64
C GLN A 187 20.18 0.32 2.42
N THR A 188 20.00 1.11 3.49
CA THR A 188 18.78 1.10 4.30
C THR A 188 17.61 1.68 3.52
N LEU A 189 16.46 1.01 3.51
CA LEU A 189 15.25 1.46 2.84
C LEU A 189 14.88 2.88 3.31
N GLN A 190 14.57 3.76 2.37
CA GLN A 190 14.18 5.14 2.64
C GLN A 190 12.66 5.30 2.53
N LYS A 191 12.13 6.30 3.25
CA LYS A 191 10.73 6.72 3.12
C LYS A 191 10.61 8.23 2.93
N LEU A 192 9.61 8.63 2.15
CA LEU A 192 9.24 10.03 1.95
C LEU A 192 7.72 10.19 1.98
N GLN A 193 7.23 11.15 2.74
CA GLN A 193 5.82 11.55 2.69
C GLN A 193 5.63 12.61 1.60
N VAL A 194 4.67 12.37 0.70
CA VAL A 194 4.34 13.24 -0.44
C VAL A 194 2.84 13.52 -0.49
N PRO A 195 2.41 14.75 -0.81
CA PRO A 195 1.02 15.04 -1.09
C PRO A 195 0.66 14.64 -2.53
N ILE A 196 -0.57 14.14 -2.72
CA ILE A 196 -1.14 13.96 -4.06
C ILE A 196 -1.31 15.32 -4.75
N ILE A 197 -0.99 15.38 -6.04
CA ILE A 197 -1.18 16.56 -6.90
C ILE A 197 -2.28 16.25 -7.91
N ASP A 198 -3.19 17.19 -8.10
CA ASP A 198 -4.21 17.14 -9.14
C ASP A 198 -3.60 16.96 -10.55
N SER A 199 -4.20 16.12 -11.41
CA SER A 199 -3.65 15.79 -12.73
C SER A 199 -3.51 17.01 -13.65
N LYS A 200 -4.45 17.96 -13.60
CA LYS A 200 -4.38 19.20 -14.37
C LYS A 200 -3.24 20.07 -13.86
N ARG A 201 -3.15 20.24 -12.53
CA ARG A 201 -2.04 20.99 -11.91
C ARG A 201 -0.68 20.35 -12.23
N CYS A 202 -0.59 19.03 -12.18
CA CYS A 202 0.62 18.30 -12.51
C CYS A 202 1.05 18.56 -13.97
N SER A 203 0.10 18.51 -14.90
CA SER A 203 0.34 18.85 -16.31
C SER A 203 0.81 20.30 -16.50
N GLU A 204 0.26 21.26 -15.74
CA GLU A 204 0.72 22.66 -15.75
C GLU A 204 2.17 22.81 -15.23
N LEU A 205 2.53 22.08 -14.17
CA LEU A 205 3.89 22.10 -13.64
C LEU A 205 4.89 21.59 -14.69
N TYR A 206 4.58 20.48 -15.37
CA TYR A 206 5.41 19.96 -16.45
C TYR A 206 5.54 20.90 -17.65
N ARG A 207 4.53 21.75 -17.92
CA ARG A 207 4.63 22.80 -18.95
C ARG A 207 5.46 24.00 -18.52
N THR A 208 5.66 24.21 -17.22
CA THR A 208 6.39 25.36 -16.70
C THR A 208 7.89 25.25 -17.02
N ASN A 209 8.50 26.35 -17.48
CA ASN A 209 9.91 26.44 -17.86
C ASN A 209 10.36 25.42 -18.92
N MET A 210 9.45 25.02 -19.80
CA MET A 210 9.81 24.24 -21.00
C MET A 210 10.42 25.16 -22.04
N GLY A 211 11.53 24.73 -22.66
CA GLY A 211 12.11 25.42 -23.81
C GLY A 211 11.18 25.36 -25.02
N ASP A 212 11.25 26.38 -25.87
CA ASP A 212 10.44 26.46 -27.08
C ASP A 212 10.63 25.22 -27.97
N GLY A 213 9.52 24.69 -28.51
CA GLY A 213 9.52 23.53 -29.42
C GLY A 213 9.52 22.15 -28.74
N LEU A 214 9.53 22.07 -27.41
CA LEU A 214 9.41 20.79 -26.70
C LEU A 214 7.94 20.37 -26.51
N THR A 215 7.63 19.10 -26.82
CA THR A 215 6.30 18.53 -26.56
C THR A 215 6.11 18.33 -25.05
N PRO A 216 5.09 18.94 -24.42
CA PRO A 216 4.86 18.79 -23.00
C PRO A 216 4.49 17.35 -22.63
N ARG A 217 5.02 16.87 -21.52
CA ARG A 217 4.60 15.60 -20.94
C ARG A 217 3.15 15.75 -20.47
N ILE A 218 2.27 14.96 -21.06
CA ILE A 218 0.84 14.95 -20.74
C ILE A 218 0.61 13.89 -19.68
N ILE A 219 0.02 14.27 -18.54
CA ILE A 219 -0.42 13.33 -17.52
C ILE A 219 -1.71 12.68 -18.01
N LYS A 220 -1.69 11.34 -18.09
CA LYS A 220 -2.80 10.53 -18.60
C LYS A 220 -3.72 10.05 -17.46
N ASP A 221 -4.88 9.52 -17.81
CA ASP A 221 -5.89 9.08 -16.82
C ASP A 221 -5.41 7.92 -15.94
N ASP A 222 -4.54 7.08 -16.50
CA ASP A 222 -3.90 5.96 -15.80
C ASP A 222 -2.72 6.38 -14.90
N MET A 223 -2.47 7.68 -14.77
CA MET A 223 -1.39 8.26 -13.98
C MET A 223 -1.93 9.10 -12.81
N ILE A 224 -1.17 9.13 -11.71
CA ILE A 224 -1.40 9.98 -10.55
C ILE A 224 -0.08 10.67 -10.18
N CYS A 225 -0.12 11.95 -9.84
CA CYS A 225 1.07 12.70 -9.45
C CYS A 225 1.14 12.90 -7.93
N ALA A 226 2.36 12.93 -7.39
CA ALA A 226 2.59 13.27 -6.00
C ALA A 226 3.96 13.93 -5.82
N GLY A 227 4.08 14.80 -4.83
CA GLY A 227 5.36 15.45 -4.51
C GLY A 227 5.21 16.94 -4.20
N PHE A 228 6.33 17.65 -4.24
CA PHE A 228 6.42 19.07 -3.89
C PHE A 228 6.81 19.89 -5.12
N ALA A 229 5.98 20.86 -5.51
CA ALA A 229 6.22 21.70 -6.70
C ALA A 229 7.55 22.48 -6.61
N GLU A 230 8.00 22.80 -5.40
CA GLU A 230 9.24 23.54 -5.17
C GLU A 230 10.50 22.77 -5.58
N GLY A 231 10.41 21.44 -5.75
CA GLY A 231 11.57 20.58 -6.04
C GLY A 231 12.55 20.55 -4.87
N ARG A 232 12.40 19.54 -3.99
CA ARG A 232 13.28 19.36 -2.81
C ARG A 232 13.47 17.91 -2.41
N ARG A 233 12.41 17.10 -2.51
CA ARG A 233 12.38 15.68 -2.20
C ARG A 233 11.44 14.98 -3.18
N ASP A 234 11.86 13.85 -3.70
CA ASP A 234 11.12 13.06 -4.68
C ASP A 234 11.63 11.62 -4.70
N ALA A 235 10.87 10.71 -5.32
CA ALA A 235 11.39 9.41 -5.72
C ALA A 235 12.48 9.59 -6.80
N CYS A 236 13.44 8.67 -6.86
CA CYS A 236 14.58 8.78 -7.75
C CYS A 236 14.93 7.42 -8.40
N LYS A 237 16.00 7.40 -9.21
CA LYS A 237 16.45 6.18 -9.91
C LYS A 237 16.64 5.02 -8.93
N GLY A 238 15.97 3.91 -9.15
CA GLY A 238 15.96 2.72 -8.28
C GLY A 238 14.72 2.60 -7.39
N ASP A 239 13.93 3.67 -7.23
CA ASP A 239 12.61 3.58 -6.58
C ASP A 239 11.52 3.09 -7.55
N SER A 240 11.82 3.05 -8.86
CA SER A 240 10.97 2.52 -9.94
C SER A 240 10.25 1.24 -9.53
N GLY A 241 8.95 1.17 -9.78
CA GLY A 241 8.11 0.04 -9.38
C GLY A 241 7.73 -0.01 -7.90
N GLY A 242 8.38 0.80 -7.05
CA GLY A 242 8.10 0.89 -5.63
C GLY A 242 6.70 1.45 -5.30
N PRO A 243 6.22 1.21 -4.07
CA PRO A 243 4.90 1.63 -3.64
C PRO A 243 4.80 3.13 -3.35
N MET A 244 3.67 3.73 -3.73
CA MET A 244 3.09 4.90 -3.06
C MET A 244 1.82 4.47 -2.32
N VAL A 245 1.87 4.45 -0.99
CA VAL A 245 0.76 3.99 -0.13
C VAL A 245 0.10 5.14 0.62
N CYS A 246 -1.22 5.10 0.70
CA CYS A 246 -2.01 6.08 1.44
C CYS A 246 -2.90 5.35 2.45
N PHE A 247 -3.13 5.96 3.62
CA PHE A 247 -4.04 5.41 4.62
C PHE A 247 -5.50 5.69 4.23
N VAL A 248 -6.33 4.65 4.17
CA VAL A 248 -7.75 4.72 3.79
C VAL A 248 -8.57 3.88 4.77
N GLY A 249 -9.53 4.52 5.46
CA GLY A 249 -10.28 3.89 6.53
C GLY A 249 -9.34 3.43 7.64
N HIS A 250 -9.11 2.12 7.72
CA HIS A 250 -8.23 1.50 8.71
C HIS A 250 -6.97 0.85 8.12
N SER A 251 -6.80 0.83 6.79
CA SER A 251 -5.71 0.09 6.13
C SER A 251 -4.83 0.99 5.28
N TRP A 252 -3.56 0.61 5.13
CA TRP A 252 -2.69 1.13 4.08
C TRP A 252 -3.11 0.53 2.73
N VAL A 253 -3.25 1.40 1.73
CA VAL A 253 -3.71 1.04 0.39
C VAL A 253 -2.70 1.55 -0.64
N LEU A 254 -2.38 0.72 -1.63
CA LEU A 254 -1.49 1.06 -2.73
C LEU A 254 -2.18 2.03 -3.69
N ALA A 255 -1.86 3.31 -3.60
CA ALA A 255 -2.45 4.34 -4.44
C ALA A 255 -1.73 4.51 -5.78
N GLY A 256 -0.41 4.30 -5.78
CA GLY A 256 0.41 4.39 -6.98
C GLY A 256 1.62 3.47 -7.00
N ILE A 257 2.16 3.25 -8.19
CA ILE A 257 3.45 2.59 -8.45
C ILE A 257 4.40 3.63 -9.02
N VAL A 258 5.61 3.79 -8.47
CA VAL A 258 6.62 4.73 -8.99
C VAL A 258 6.90 4.39 -10.46
N SER A 259 6.62 5.34 -11.37
CA SER A 259 6.68 5.10 -12.81
C SER A 259 7.74 5.96 -13.49
N TRP A 260 7.58 7.29 -13.48
CA TRP A 260 8.54 8.19 -14.11
C TRP A 260 8.57 9.57 -13.44
N GLY A 261 9.60 10.34 -13.79
CA GLY A 261 9.84 11.70 -13.32
C GLY A 261 10.95 12.33 -14.15
N GLU A 262 11.00 13.67 -14.20
CA GLU A 262 12.12 14.37 -14.85
C GLU A 262 13.18 14.73 -13.79
N GLY A 263 14.24 13.93 -13.74
CA GLY A 263 15.25 14.02 -12.70
C GLY A 263 14.70 13.65 -11.32
N CYS A 264 15.40 14.06 -10.27
CA CYS A 264 14.98 13.79 -8.89
C CYS A 264 14.86 15.13 -8.16
N ALA A 265 13.68 15.42 -7.62
CA ALA A 265 13.40 16.63 -6.85
C ALA A 265 13.65 17.93 -7.62
N ILE A 266 13.39 17.93 -8.93
CA ILE A 266 13.48 19.15 -9.76
C ILE A 266 12.22 20.00 -9.57
N LYS A 267 12.41 21.32 -9.48
CA LYS A 267 11.30 22.28 -9.37
C LYS A 267 10.34 22.12 -10.55
N ASN A 268 9.04 22.09 -10.27
CA ASN A 268 7.96 21.89 -11.24
C ASN A 268 8.00 20.54 -11.98
N ARG A 269 8.70 19.53 -11.45
CA ARG A 269 8.77 18.17 -12.00
C ARG A 269 8.42 17.15 -10.90
N PRO A 270 7.14 17.08 -10.49
CA PRO A 270 6.72 16.11 -9.47
C PRO A 270 6.80 14.67 -10.00
N GLY A 271 6.96 13.69 -9.10
CA GLY A 271 6.90 12.28 -9.47
C GLY A 271 5.54 11.87 -10.03
N VAL A 272 5.57 10.98 -11.03
CA VAL A 272 4.40 10.40 -11.69
C VAL A 272 4.36 8.90 -11.44
N TYR A 273 3.17 8.43 -11.07
CA TYR A 273 2.92 7.08 -10.61
C TYR A 273 1.78 6.46 -11.42
N SER A 274 1.81 5.15 -11.64
CA SER A 274 0.68 4.42 -12.22
C SER A 274 -0.48 4.36 -11.22
N ARG A 275 -1.69 4.75 -11.61
CA ARG A 275 -2.86 4.90 -10.74
C ARG A 275 -3.56 3.55 -10.52
N LEU A 276 -3.49 2.97 -9.33
CA LEU A 276 -4.03 1.61 -9.09
C LEU A 276 -5.55 1.50 -9.27
N THR A 277 -6.32 2.56 -9.00
CA THR A 277 -7.77 2.54 -9.23
C THR A 277 -8.12 2.40 -10.70
N TYR A 278 -7.27 2.88 -11.62
CA TYR A 278 -7.44 2.68 -13.06
C TYR A 278 -7.18 1.23 -13.45
N TYR A 279 -6.22 0.58 -12.78
CA TYR A 279 -5.77 -0.77 -13.12
C TYR A 279 -6.51 -1.90 -12.40
N GLN A 280 -7.53 -1.63 -11.59
CA GLN A 280 -8.31 -2.67 -10.87
C GLN A 280 -8.73 -3.80 -11.81
N ASN A 281 -9.43 -3.48 -12.90
CA ASN A 281 -10.00 -4.50 -13.80
C ASN A 281 -8.89 -5.32 -14.47
N TRP A 282 -7.77 -4.70 -14.82
CA TRP A 282 -6.63 -5.39 -15.41
C TRP A 282 -5.93 -6.31 -14.40
N ILE A 283 -5.81 -5.91 -13.13
CA ILE A 283 -5.27 -6.79 -12.09
C ILE A 283 -6.23 -7.96 -11.87
N GLN A 284 -7.53 -7.68 -11.76
CA GLN A 284 -8.56 -8.69 -11.51
C GLN A 284 -8.70 -9.69 -12.67
N SER A 285 -8.49 -9.27 -13.93
CA SER A 285 -8.53 -10.20 -15.07
C SER A 285 -7.42 -11.26 -15.04
N HIS A 286 -6.29 -10.98 -14.36
CA HIS A 286 -5.18 -11.91 -14.21
C HIS A 286 -5.16 -12.61 -12.85
N ILE A 287 -5.78 -12.01 -11.84
CA ILE A 287 -5.90 -12.55 -10.48
C ILE A 287 -7.38 -12.44 -10.04
N PRO A 288 -8.28 -13.34 -10.51
CA PRO A 288 -9.72 -13.21 -10.29
C PRO A 288 -10.16 -13.12 -8.83
N ASP A 289 -9.44 -13.82 -7.94
CA ASP A 289 -9.75 -13.89 -6.51
C ASP A 289 -9.21 -12.69 -5.71
N MET A 290 -8.51 -11.76 -6.38
CA MET A 290 -7.94 -10.58 -5.73
C MET A 290 -9.02 -9.72 -5.07
N LYS A 291 -8.77 -9.29 -3.83
CA LYS A 291 -9.67 -8.46 -3.04
C LYS A 291 -9.26 -7.00 -3.13
N PHE A 292 -10.25 -6.13 -3.31
CA PHE A 292 -10.08 -4.69 -3.39
C PHE A 292 -10.83 -4.02 -2.24
N ILE A 293 -10.18 -3.05 -1.60
CA ILE A 293 -10.78 -2.23 -0.54
C ILE A 293 -11.66 -1.17 -1.20
N LYS A 294 -12.92 -1.09 -0.76
CA LYS A 294 -13.87 -0.06 -1.16
C LYS A 294 -13.78 1.14 -0.23
N ASP A 295 -14.23 2.30 -0.70
CA ASP A 295 -14.41 3.45 0.19
C ASP A 295 -15.50 3.14 1.23
N SER A 296 -15.15 3.29 2.51
CA SER A 296 -16.06 3.09 3.65
C SER A 296 -17.21 4.10 3.69
N ASN A 297 -17.15 5.17 2.89
CA ASN A 297 -18.19 6.19 2.82
C ASN A 297 -19.32 5.91 1.83
N GLY A 298 -19.46 4.66 1.34
CA GLY A 298 -20.52 4.14 0.46
C GLY A 298 -21.83 4.93 0.42
N ARG A 299 -21.79 6.06 -0.29
CA ARG A 299 -22.94 6.72 -0.89
C ARG A 299 -22.77 6.42 -2.37
N GLU A 300 -23.52 5.42 -2.79
CA GLU A 300 -23.88 5.20 -4.18
C GLU A 300 -24.12 6.56 -4.83
N LEU A 301 -23.29 6.89 -5.83
CA LEU A 301 -23.37 8.14 -6.58
C LEU A 301 -24.75 8.19 -7.25
N ARG A 302 -25.72 8.90 -6.65
CA ARG A 302 -26.86 9.39 -7.41
C ARG A 302 -26.32 10.34 -8.46
N ASP A 303 -26.71 10.08 -9.70
CA ASP A 303 -26.33 10.78 -10.91
C ASP A 303 -26.20 12.29 -10.69
N TRP A 304 -24.99 12.81 -10.93
CA TRP A 304 -24.80 14.23 -11.13
C TRP A 304 -25.27 14.55 -12.55
N GLN A 305 -26.52 14.96 -12.69
CA GLN A 305 -27.00 15.66 -13.89
C GLN A 305 -26.76 17.17 -13.73
N PRO A 306 -26.19 17.84 -14.74
CA PRO A 306 -26.01 19.28 -14.71
C PRO A 306 -27.36 19.96 -14.97
N ASP A 307 -27.96 20.52 -13.92
CA ASP A 307 -29.23 21.23 -14.05
C ASP A 307 -29.01 22.58 -14.76
N THR A 308 -29.60 22.70 -15.94
CA THR A 308 -29.67 23.94 -16.72
C THR A 308 -31.13 24.39 -16.73
N LYS A 309 -31.33 25.70 -16.44
CA LYS A 309 -32.59 26.48 -16.28
C LYS A 309 -32.93 26.65 -14.79
N GLY A 310 -32.97 27.85 -14.21
CA GLY A 310 -33.42 29.14 -14.73
C GLY A 310 -34.90 29.33 -14.40
N GLN A 311 -35.22 29.94 -13.24
CA GLN A 311 -36.29 30.94 -13.05
C GLN A 311 -36.55 31.25 -11.56
N LYS A 312 -36.46 32.56 -11.24
CA LYS A 312 -37.33 33.42 -10.40
C LYS A 312 -37.78 32.91 -9.01
N GLY A 313 -37.47 33.71 -7.97
CA GLY A 313 -38.15 33.69 -6.66
C GLY A 313 -39.61 34.20 -6.74
N PRO A 314 -40.29 34.59 -5.63
CA PRO A 314 -39.81 34.84 -4.26
C PRO A 314 -40.67 34.17 -3.15
N GLY A 315 -40.32 34.36 -1.87
CA GLY A 315 -41.27 34.11 -0.78
C GLY A 315 -40.63 33.88 0.59
N VAL A 316 -40.45 34.95 1.36
CA VAL A 316 -40.15 34.92 2.79
C VAL A 316 -41.41 34.53 3.55
N HIS A 317 -41.32 33.59 4.50
CA HIS A 317 -42.24 33.51 5.63
C HIS A 317 -41.55 32.92 6.87
N LEU A 318 -41.42 33.76 7.90
CA LEU A 318 -41.17 33.37 9.29
C LEU A 318 -42.52 33.18 10.01
N SER A 319 -42.63 32.12 10.81
CA SER A 319 -43.43 31.96 12.06
C SER A 319 -43.48 30.45 12.37
N GLY A 320 -43.49 29.93 13.60
CA GLY A 320 -43.51 30.49 14.94
C GLY A 320 -43.44 29.31 15.94
N CYS A 321 -43.01 29.60 17.17
CA CYS A 321 -43.04 28.69 18.32
C CYS A 321 -44.46 28.26 18.70
N ALA A 322 -44.63 27.01 19.16
CA ALA A 322 -45.46 26.67 20.32
C ALA A 322 -45.23 25.22 20.80
N SER A 323 -44.66 25.11 22.01
CA SER A 323 -45.03 24.22 23.14
C SER A 323 -45.54 22.78 22.91
N SER A 324 -44.87 21.82 23.56
CA SER A 324 -45.56 20.95 24.54
C SER A 324 -44.57 20.40 25.57
N LEU A 325 -44.80 20.76 26.83
CA LEU A 325 -44.31 20.08 28.02
C LEU A 325 -45.20 18.83 28.25
N ILE A 326 -44.61 17.82 28.89
CA ILE A 326 -45.18 16.81 29.82
C ILE A 326 -44.76 15.38 29.45
N ALA A 327 -44.39 14.65 30.50
CA ALA A 327 -44.18 13.20 30.61
C ALA A 327 -42.82 12.64 30.15
N ASN A 328 -41.87 12.52 31.10
CA ASN A 328 -41.63 11.23 31.76
C ASN A 328 -40.46 11.33 32.74
N LEU A 329 -40.78 11.88 33.91
CA LEU A 329 -40.05 11.70 35.16
C LEU A 329 -40.47 10.33 35.74
N PHE A 330 -40.05 9.23 35.10
CA PHE A 330 -40.35 7.86 35.57
C PHE A 330 -39.21 6.88 35.24
N MET A 331 -37.97 7.36 35.29
CA MET A 331 -36.74 6.55 35.13
C MET A 331 -35.66 6.98 36.13
N PHE A 332 -36.05 7.30 37.37
CA PHE A 332 -35.09 7.64 38.44
C PHE A 332 -35.40 7.04 39.81
N LEU A 333 -36.33 6.07 39.90
CA LEU A 333 -36.72 5.46 41.18
C LEU A 333 -36.63 3.92 41.23
N VAL A 334 -35.94 3.29 40.28
CA VAL A 334 -35.73 1.81 40.29
C VAL A 334 -34.26 1.40 40.51
N CYS A 335 -33.31 2.35 40.56
CA CYS A 335 -31.88 2.03 40.80
C CYS A 335 -31.41 2.20 42.25
N LEU A 336 -32.31 2.36 43.24
CA LEU A 336 -31.94 2.54 44.65
C LEU A 336 -32.49 1.45 45.59
N LEU A 337 -33.00 0.34 45.05
CA LEU A 337 -33.54 -0.78 45.86
C LEU A 337 -33.05 -2.18 45.44
N ILE A 338 -32.01 -2.28 44.58
CA ILE A 338 -31.39 -3.57 44.26
C ILE A 338 -29.87 -3.41 44.32
N LEU A 339 -29.36 -3.39 45.55
CA LEU A 339 -28.09 -3.97 46.02
C LEU A 339 -27.87 -3.47 47.46
N MET A 340 -28.76 -3.96 48.33
CA MET A 340 -28.31 -4.51 49.61
C MET A 340 -27.65 -5.86 49.35
#